data_AF-A0A7Y5IF75-F1
#
_entry.id   AF-A0A7Y5IF75-F1
#
_cell.length_a   1.000
_cell.length_b   1.000
_cell.length_c   1.000
_cell.angle_alpha   90.00
_cell.angle_beta   90.00
_cell.angle_gamma   90.00
#
_symmetry.space_group_name_H-M   'P 1'
#
loop_
_entity.id
_entity.type
_entity.pdbx_description
1 polymer ?
#
loop_
_entity_poly.entity_id
_entity_poly.type
_entity_poly.pdbx_seq_one_letter_code
_entity_poly.pdbx_strand_id
1 'polypeptide(L)'
;MQKLTKGIPHQIGTVKGLAQAPLHLHNMVAELVDNSLAATVSRNKIRVDLSNHADGGDLFVLRVWDTGPGIPIDKLESDVFTLGHPPKNDSHLNEHGFGLKNVLAKSEQLTKLSWIFRTRDEIALKRGLFFQCQRPFGFEMPIISSPMSEWPVYASKETGTICEIVIPLSYLQSVAVERRGALPRDIGRIMDYLREHLGVFYRAYLEEGIRSNIQIVTSINLENEDYVDPVYPDYKNKTNISFEITLGGQKTVVTGTVGLIDKESNQTKKRWYYYKHSPESQGVDIRVGKRTVATRLVSQIWQRDRHPSLNGIAGEFIIPGDKKLAPPTLNNKTSIDFDSEAWHAIVDGIQSQIKAEDLPHGGGKSESDLRDALFTQIKGISKPHHIVEKEYDCNHGVFVDIYWDQSSSGGPIDIFEVKKGKAAPIDLYQLVMYWDALISINKIPSCGYLVCNGSSTGVNTLLQFIKTRKDAKGNFYNIELADWKKHGIEP
;
A
#
# COMPACT_ATOMS: atom_id res chain seq x y z
N MET A 1 27.23 3.46 -47.82
CA MET A 1 28.12 3.73 -46.67
C MET A 1 27.27 4.25 -45.53
N GLN A 2 26.91 3.41 -44.55
CA GLN A 2 26.12 3.85 -43.39
C GLN A 2 27.05 4.55 -42.39
N LYS A 3 26.79 5.84 -42.12
CA LYS A 3 27.46 6.56 -41.04
C LYS A 3 26.76 6.16 -39.73
N LEU A 4 27.44 5.38 -38.91
CA LEU A 4 27.00 5.10 -37.55
C LEU A 4 27.26 6.33 -36.68
N THR A 5 26.24 6.79 -35.97
CA THR A 5 26.36 7.82 -34.94
C THR A 5 26.85 7.19 -33.64
N LYS A 6 27.89 7.75 -33.01
CA LYS A 6 28.27 7.38 -31.64
C LYS A 6 27.33 8.10 -30.67
N GLY A 7 26.31 7.41 -30.18
CA GLY A 7 25.41 7.92 -29.14
C GLY A 7 26.13 7.96 -27.80
N ILE A 8 26.89 9.03 -27.52
CA ILE A 8 27.47 9.27 -26.20
C ILE A 8 26.39 9.97 -25.35
N PRO A 9 25.99 9.40 -24.19
CA PRO A 9 24.99 10.01 -23.34
C PRO A 9 25.43 11.39 -22.86
N HIS A 10 24.53 12.38 -22.94
CA HIS A 10 24.79 13.72 -22.41
C HIS A 10 24.64 13.73 -20.88
N GLN A 11 25.73 13.94 -20.14
CA GLN A 11 25.78 13.82 -18.67
C GLN A 11 24.64 14.53 -17.94
N ILE A 12 24.41 15.81 -18.23
CA ILE A 12 23.34 16.57 -17.57
C ILE A 12 21.97 15.96 -17.87
N GLY A 13 21.76 15.48 -19.10
CA GLY A 13 20.52 14.82 -19.51
C GLY A 13 20.32 13.51 -18.75
N THR A 14 21.37 12.70 -18.66
CA THR A 14 21.37 11.42 -17.93
C THR A 14 21.08 11.63 -16.44
N VAL A 15 21.80 12.54 -15.76
CA VAL A 15 21.59 12.82 -14.33
C VAL A 15 20.18 13.37 -14.06
N LYS A 16 19.67 14.26 -14.93
CA LYS A 16 18.28 14.72 -14.84
C LYS A 16 17.29 13.57 -15.02
N GLY A 17 17.54 12.65 -15.96
CA GLY A 17 16.71 11.46 -16.16
C GLY A 17 16.62 10.58 -14.93
N LEU A 18 17.75 10.31 -14.27
CA LEU A 18 17.80 9.53 -13.02
C LEU A 18 16.95 10.18 -11.91
N ALA A 19 17.03 11.50 -11.78
CA ALA A 19 16.26 12.25 -10.77
C ALA A 19 14.75 12.29 -11.06
N GLN A 20 14.30 11.99 -12.28
CA GLN A 20 12.88 11.95 -12.62
C GLN A 20 12.20 10.62 -12.30
N ALA A 21 12.96 9.59 -11.91
CA ALA A 21 12.39 8.33 -11.49
C ALA A 21 11.41 8.56 -10.31
N PRO A 22 10.21 7.93 -10.31
CA PRO A 22 9.28 8.04 -9.20
C PRO A 22 9.91 7.37 -7.99
N LEU A 23 10.40 8.18 -7.07
CA LEU A 23 11.09 7.74 -5.86
C LEU A 23 10.48 8.52 -4.72
N HIS A 24 10.05 7.84 -3.66
CA HIS A 24 9.58 8.45 -2.42
C HIS A 24 10.62 8.24 -1.30
N LEU A 25 10.44 8.90 -0.15
CA LEU A 25 11.41 8.84 0.95
C LEU A 25 11.72 7.41 1.37
N HIS A 26 10.69 6.59 1.59
CA HIS A 26 10.87 5.21 2.04
C HIS A 26 11.62 4.35 1.00
N ASN A 27 11.47 4.64 -0.30
CA ASN A 27 12.24 3.97 -1.36
C ASN A 27 13.70 4.42 -1.37
N MET A 28 13.98 5.73 -1.16
CA MET A 28 15.36 6.21 -1.03
C MET A 28 16.09 5.51 0.10
N VAL A 29 15.45 5.44 1.27
CA VAL A 29 16.02 4.78 2.44
C VAL A 29 16.19 3.29 2.17
N ALA A 30 15.19 2.63 1.58
CA ALA A 30 15.28 1.22 1.21
C ALA A 30 16.45 0.94 0.25
N GLU A 31 16.71 1.79 -0.74
CA GLU A 31 17.88 1.63 -1.62
C GLU A 31 19.20 1.71 -0.87
N LEU A 32 19.33 2.59 0.12
CA LEU A 32 20.53 2.69 0.95
C LEU A 32 20.66 1.47 1.88
N VAL A 33 19.56 1.02 2.50
CA VAL A 33 19.51 -0.17 3.35
C VAL A 33 19.83 -1.44 2.55
N ASP A 34 19.27 -1.60 1.34
CA ASP A 34 19.55 -2.71 0.43
C ASP A 34 21.05 -2.80 0.12
N ASN A 35 21.70 -1.66 -0.13
CA ASN A 35 23.15 -1.61 -0.37
C ASN A 35 23.96 -2.04 0.86
N SER A 36 23.58 -1.56 2.06
CA SER A 36 24.22 -1.97 3.31
C SER A 36 24.03 -3.46 3.61
N LEU A 37 22.85 -4.02 3.31
CA LEU A 37 22.55 -5.45 3.43
C LEU A 37 23.32 -6.30 2.42
N ALA A 38 23.44 -5.84 1.19
CA ALA A 38 24.19 -6.55 0.14
C ALA A 38 25.70 -6.55 0.41
N ALA A 39 26.21 -5.63 1.23
CA ALA A 39 27.62 -5.52 1.56
C ALA A 39 28.09 -6.59 2.56
N THR A 40 27.20 -7.20 3.36
CA THR A 40 27.59 -8.24 4.31
C THR A 40 26.50 -9.25 4.60
N VAL A 41 26.90 -10.51 4.74
CA VAL A 41 26.04 -11.62 5.20
C VAL A 41 26.12 -11.86 6.72
N SER A 42 27.00 -11.14 7.42
CA SER A 42 27.22 -11.26 8.86
C SER A 42 26.41 -10.25 9.67
N ARG A 43 26.74 -10.08 10.96
CA ARG A 43 26.13 -9.04 11.79
C ARG A 43 26.33 -7.66 11.18
N ASN A 44 25.25 -6.90 11.03
CA ASN A 44 25.28 -5.52 10.55
C ASN A 44 24.22 -4.69 11.28
N LYS A 45 24.59 -3.48 11.69
CA LYS A 45 23.66 -2.52 12.27
C LYS A 45 23.55 -1.30 11.36
N ILE A 46 22.41 -1.18 10.70
CA ILE A 46 22.06 -0.09 9.81
C ILE A 46 21.27 0.94 10.60
N ARG A 47 21.66 2.21 10.47
CA ARG A 47 21.07 3.34 11.18
C ARG A 47 20.50 4.32 10.18
N VAL A 48 19.30 4.81 10.47
CA VAL A 48 18.58 5.81 9.66
C VAL A 48 18.22 6.97 10.56
N ASP A 49 18.85 8.12 10.36
CA ASP A 49 18.61 9.32 11.16
C ASP A 49 17.93 10.40 10.33
N LEU A 50 17.01 11.13 10.96
CA LEU A 50 16.45 12.36 10.41
C LEU A 50 16.69 13.51 11.38
N SER A 51 17.50 14.48 10.97
CA SER A 51 17.86 15.65 11.77
C SER A 51 17.39 16.94 11.12
N ASN A 52 17.14 17.98 11.92
CA ASN A 52 17.00 19.34 11.39
C ASN A 52 18.28 19.79 10.67
N HIS A 53 18.13 20.48 9.53
CA HIS A 53 19.25 21.13 8.85
C HIS A 53 19.70 22.39 9.60
N ALA A 54 21.00 22.69 9.59
CA ALA A 54 21.57 23.84 10.32
C ALA A 54 21.02 25.19 9.83
N ASP A 55 20.77 25.32 8.52
CA ASP A 55 20.16 26.51 7.91
C ASP A 55 18.70 26.73 8.32
N GLY A 56 18.08 25.79 9.04
CA GLY A 56 16.70 25.86 9.51
C GLY A 56 15.65 25.71 8.40
N GLY A 57 14.42 26.12 8.72
CA GLY A 57 13.27 26.02 7.83
C GLY A 57 12.76 24.58 7.65
N ASP A 58 12.16 24.31 6.49
CA ASP A 58 11.61 23.00 6.12
C ASP A 58 12.69 22.04 5.57
N LEU A 59 13.96 22.19 5.95
CA LEU A 59 15.07 21.34 5.48
C LEU A 59 15.57 20.39 6.56
N PHE A 60 15.87 19.16 6.14
CA PHE A 60 16.31 18.08 7.02
C PHE A 60 17.50 17.34 6.43
N VAL A 61 18.36 16.81 7.28
CA VAL A 61 19.43 15.89 6.92
C VAL A 61 18.95 14.47 7.17
N LEU A 62 18.81 13.69 6.10
CA LEU A 62 18.66 12.24 6.17
C LEU A 62 20.04 11.61 6.15
N ARG A 63 20.33 10.74 7.13
CA ARG A 63 21.56 9.96 7.19
C ARG A 63 21.23 8.48 7.20
N VAL A 64 21.91 7.71 6.36
CA VAL A 64 21.91 6.24 6.45
C VAL A 64 23.34 5.77 6.56
N TRP A 65 23.65 4.99 7.58
CA TRP A 65 24.97 4.40 7.75
C TRP A 65 24.92 3.01 8.32
N ASP A 66 25.98 2.24 8.05
CA ASP A 66 26.11 0.86 8.47
C ASP A 66 27.45 0.58 9.17
N THR A 67 27.53 -0.58 9.80
CA THR A 67 28.75 -1.14 10.38
C THR A 67 29.30 -2.27 9.51
N GLY A 68 29.06 -2.21 8.20
CA GLY A 68 29.53 -3.18 7.23
C GLY A 68 31.02 -3.04 6.95
N PRO A 69 31.56 -3.79 5.97
CA PRO A 69 32.98 -3.83 5.66
C PRO A 69 33.54 -2.53 5.03
N GLY A 70 32.69 -1.56 4.71
CA GLY A 70 33.06 -0.41 3.89
C GLY A 70 33.31 -0.78 2.43
N ILE A 71 33.73 0.19 1.64
CA ILE A 71 34.01 0.03 0.21
C ILE A 71 35.49 0.32 -0.05
N PRO A 72 36.24 -0.66 -0.60
CA PRO A 72 37.62 -0.44 -1.05
C PRO A 72 37.76 0.66 -2.10
N ILE A 73 38.90 1.34 -2.11
CA ILE A 73 39.15 2.49 -2.99
C ILE A 73 39.04 2.15 -4.49
N ASP A 74 39.53 0.98 -4.90
CA ASP A 74 39.46 0.50 -6.28
C ASP A 74 38.01 0.32 -6.74
N LYS A 75 37.15 -0.24 -5.89
CA LYS A 75 35.72 -0.38 -6.16
C LYS A 75 35.00 0.97 -6.16
N LEU A 76 35.41 1.89 -5.29
CA LEU A 76 34.86 3.24 -5.24
C LEU A 76 35.16 4.00 -6.54
N GLU A 77 36.37 3.84 -7.08
CA GLU A 77 36.84 4.42 -8.34
C GLU A 77 36.14 3.81 -9.57
N SER A 78 35.94 2.49 -9.60
CA SER A 78 35.48 1.80 -10.82
C SER A 78 33.97 1.57 -10.90
N ASP A 79 33.29 1.31 -9.78
CA ASP A 79 31.97 0.67 -9.79
C ASP A 79 30.86 1.51 -9.14
N VAL A 80 31.15 2.17 -8.01
CA VAL A 80 30.11 2.75 -7.14
C VAL A 80 29.32 3.86 -7.83
N PHE A 81 30.01 4.82 -8.44
CA PHE A 81 29.40 5.97 -9.10
C PHE A 81 29.21 5.77 -10.61
N THR A 82 29.79 4.72 -11.18
CA THR A 82 29.63 4.36 -12.60
C THR A 82 28.19 3.92 -12.90
N LEU A 83 27.57 4.57 -13.88
CA LEU A 83 26.18 4.28 -14.27
C LEU A 83 26.07 2.98 -15.06
N GLY A 84 25.03 2.20 -14.75
CA GLY A 84 24.70 0.98 -15.49
C GLY A 84 25.72 -0.16 -15.34
N HIS A 85 26.60 -0.09 -14.34
CA HIS A 85 27.44 -1.22 -13.95
C HIS A 85 26.73 -2.00 -12.82
N PRO A 86 25.99 -3.08 -13.14
CA PRO A 86 25.39 -3.90 -12.10
C PRO A 86 26.51 -4.55 -11.27
N PRO A 87 26.31 -4.69 -9.95
CA PRO A 87 27.27 -5.38 -9.11
C PRO A 87 27.50 -6.83 -9.59
N LYS A 88 28.75 -7.31 -9.49
CA LYS A 88 29.14 -8.67 -9.94
C LYS A 88 28.54 -9.80 -9.09
N ASN A 89 27.92 -9.46 -7.96
CA ASN A 89 27.35 -10.39 -7.01
C ASN A 89 25.88 -10.72 -7.34
N ASP A 90 25.51 -12.00 -7.24
CA ASP A 90 24.18 -12.54 -7.56
C ASP A 90 23.06 -12.15 -6.56
N SER A 91 23.24 -11.08 -5.78
CA SER A 91 22.21 -10.65 -4.82
C SER A 91 21.04 -9.98 -5.53
N HIS A 92 19.82 -10.48 -5.29
CA HIS A 92 18.57 -9.85 -5.73
C HIS A 92 18.38 -8.44 -5.13
N LEU A 93 19.11 -8.08 -4.07
CA LEU A 93 19.04 -6.74 -3.48
C LEU A 93 19.67 -5.68 -4.40
N ASN A 94 20.48 -6.04 -5.40
CA ASN A 94 21.30 -5.10 -6.15
C ASN A 94 21.33 -5.42 -7.65
N GLU A 95 20.17 -5.34 -8.29
CA GLU A 95 19.99 -5.88 -9.65
C GLU A 95 20.57 -5.02 -10.78
N HIS A 96 20.43 -3.69 -10.68
CA HIS A 96 20.56 -2.78 -11.83
C HIS A 96 21.73 -1.78 -11.73
N GLY A 97 22.31 -1.59 -10.55
CA GLY A 97 23.40 -0.63 -10.33
C GLY A 97 22.98 0.85 -10.38
N PHE A 98 21.69 1.19 -10.34
CA PHE A 98 21.19 2.57 -10.38
C PHE A 98 20.70 3.14 -9.03
N GLY A 99 20.42 2.30 -8.02
CA GLY A 99 19.76 2.70 -6.76
C GLY A 99 20.39 3.91 -6.07
N LEU A 100 21.67 3.80 -5.65
CA LEU A 100 22.40 4.91 -5.01
C LEU A 100 22.40 6.17 -5.90
N LYS A 101 22.64 6.01 -7.20
CA LYS A 101 22.72 7.12 -8.13
C LYS A 101 21.38 7.85 -8.29
N ASN A 102 20.26 7.11 -8.29
CA ASN A 102 18.91 7.70 -8.28
C ASN A 102 18.68 8.52 -7.00
N VAL A 103 19.08 7.98 -5.83
CA VAL A 103 18.96 8.70 -4.55
C VAL A 103 19.75 10.01 -4.57
N LEU A 104 21.01 9.97 -4.99
CA LEU A 104 21.89 11.15 -5.02
C LEU A 104 21.44 12.17 -6.07
N ALA A 105 21.09 11.74 -7.28
CA ALA A 105 20.57 12.63 -8.32
C ALA A 105 19.25 13.28 -7.90
N LYS A 106 18.37 12.53 -7.23
CA LYS A 106 17.09 13.04 -6.74
C LYS A 106 17.27 14.05 -5.61
N SER A 107 18.11 13.74 -4.61
CA SER A 107 18.39 14.70 -3.52
C SER A 107 19.00 15.99 -4.08
N GLU A 108 19.91 15.87 -5.03
CA GLU A 108 20.52 17.01 -5.73
C GLU A 108 19.49 17.86 -6.47
N GLN A 109 18.50 17.21 -7.11
CA GLN A 109 17.41 17.90 -7.80
C GLN A 109 16.53 18.69 -6.83
N LEU A 110 16.21 18.10 -5.66
CA LEU A 110 15.26 18.65 -4.69
C LEU A 110 15.77 19.92 -4.00
N THR A 111 17.01 19.94 -3.53
CA THR A 111 17.50 21.01 -2.64
C THR A 111 18.59 21.88 -3.24
N LYS A 112 19.27 21.40 -4.30
CA LYS A 112 20.51 22.00 -4.80
C LYS A 112 21.67 22.04 -3.79
N LEU A 113 21.50 21.41 -2.62
CA LEU A 113 22.53 21.30 -1.60
C LEU A 113 23.42 20.07 -1.85
N SER A 114 24.57 20.03 -1.18
CA SER A 114 25.51 18.93 -1.28
C SER A 114 25.03 17.72 -0.50
N TRP A 115 25.04 16.56 -1.16
CA TRP A 115 25.06 15.27 -0.48
C TRP A 115 26.50 14.86 -0.18
N ILE A 116 26.68 13.99 0.81
CA ILE A 116 27.98 13.46 1.20
C ILE A 116 27.92 11.94 1.31
N PHE A 117 28.86 11.27 0.67
CA PHE A 117 29.06 9.83 0.77
C PHE A 117 30.44 9.58 1.38
N ARG A 118 30.51 8.81 2.45
CA ARG A 118 31.77 8.44 3.12
C ARG A 118 31.87 6.95 3.27
N THR A 119 33.05 6.41 3.13
CA THR A 119 33.27 4.97 3.34
C THR A 119 34.66 4.70 3.88
N ARG A 120 34.77 3.65 4.67
CA ARG A 120 36.01 3.20 5.28
C ARG A 120 36.02 1.68 5.35
N ASP A 121 36.90 1.09 4.56
CA ASP A 121 37.23 -0.34 4.66
C ASP A 121 38.36 -0.59 5.67
N GLU A 122 38.73 -1.86 5.86
CA GLU A 122 39.78 -2.23 6.81
C GLU A 122 41.15 -1.61 6.47
N ILE A 123 41.45 -1.46 5.17
CA ILE A 123 42.73 -0.93 4.71
C ILE A 123 42.80 0.57 5.02
N ALA A 124 41.75 1.32 4.69
CA ALA A 124 41.62 2.73 5.03
C ALA A 124 41.69 2.96 6.55
N LEU A 125 40.97 2.15 7.33
CA LEU A 125 40.98 2.21 8.79
C LEU A 125 42.40 2.01 9.36
N LYS A 126 43.13 0.99 8.91
CA LYS A 126 44.52 0.71 9.33
C LYS A 126 45.48 1.85 8.98
N ARG A 127 45.18 2.61 7.92
CA ARG A 127 45.96 3.78 7.50
C ARG A 127 45.53 5.09 8.17
N GLY A 128 44.54 5.05 9.06
CA GLY A 128 44.06 6.25 9.75
C GLY A 128 43.33 7.23 8.82
N LEU A 129 42.68 6.73 7.76
CA LEU A 129 41.95 7.54 6.78
C LEU A 129 40.56 6.97 6.44
N PHE A 130 39.76 7.78 5.75
CA PHE A 130 38.52 7.38 5.09
C PHE A 130 38.38 8.11 3.75
N PHE A 131 37.50 7.62 2.89
CA PHE A 131 37.23 8.24 1.59
C PHE A 131 35.87 8.93 1.58
N GLN A 132 35.81 10.09 0.93
CA GLN A 132 34.61 10.90 0.77
C GLN A 132 34.37 11.27 -0.69
N CYS A 133 33.10 11.26 -1.08
CA CYS A 133 32.60 11.84 -2.33
C CYS A 133 31.45 12.79 -1.99
N GLN A 134 31.30 13.85 -2.76
CA GLN A 134 30.26 14.84 -2.56
C GLN A 134 29.79 15.42 -3.90
N ARG A 135 28.64 16.11 -3.89
CA ARG A 135 28.09 16.88 -5.02
C ARG A 135 29.17 17.66 -5.82
N PRO A 136 29.02 17.85 -7.14
CA PRO A 136 27.90 17.41 -7.99
C PRO A 136 27.99 15.96 -8.43
N PHE A 137 26.84 15.31 -8.60
CA PHE A 137 26.81 13.98 -9.20
C PHE A 137 27.11 14.08 -10.70
N GLY A 138 28.12 13.33 -11.15
CA GLY A 138 28.60 13.33 -12.52
C GLY A 138 29.16 11.98 -12.93
N PHE A 139 29.63 11.90 -14.18
CA PHE A 139 30.31 10.69 -14.67
C PHE A 139 31.68 10.50 -14.04
N GLU A 140 32.28 11.58 -13.55
CA GLU A 140 33.51 11.57 -12.77
C GLU A 140 33.20 12.18 -11.40
N MET A 141 33.60 11.47 -10.34
CA MET A 141 33.41 11.90 -8.96
C MET A 141 34.77 12.06 -8.29
N PRO A 142 35.12 13.25 -7.76
CA PRO A 142 36.35 13.39 -6.99
C PRO A 142 36.25 12.58 -5.69
N ILE A 143 37.24 11.73 -5.45
CA ILE A 143 37.40 10.99 -4.20
C ILE A 143 38.42 11.74 -3.33
N ILE A 144 37.99 12.17 -2.16
CA ILE A 144 38.80 12.89 -1.18
C ILE A 144 39.21 11.90 -0.10
N SER A 145 40.51 11.78 0.17
CA SER A 145 41.03 11.05 1.33
C SER A 145 41.13 12.00 2.51
N SER A 146 40.43 11.69 3.61
CA SER A 146 40.38 12.51 4.83
C SER A 146 40.93 11.77 6.04
N PRO A 147 41.52 12.48 7.02
CA PRO A 147 42.02 11.87 8.25
C PRO A 147 40.88 11.42 9.17
N MET A 148 41.11 10.35 9.95
CA MET A 148 40.10 9.79 10.86
C MET A 148 39.53 10.76 11.91
N SER A 149 40.23 11.86 12.21
CA SER A 149 39.72 12.92 13.08
C SER A 149 38.48 13.63 12.54
N GLU A 150 38.26 13.57 11.22
CA GLU A 150 37.08 14.14 10.55
C GLU A 150 35.94 13.13 10.36
N TRP A 151 36.14 11.87 10.75
CA TRP A 151 35.07 10.87 10.65
C TRP A 151 33.92 11.24 11.60
N PRO A 152 32.65 11.15 11.17
CA PRO A 152 31.54 11.59 12.00
C PRO A 152 31.49 10.88 13.36
N VAL A 153 31.42 11.67 14.43
CA VAL A 153 31.48 11.17 15.83
C VAL A 153 30.33 10.23 16.17
N TYR A 154 29.17 10.40 15.52
CA TYR A 154 28.00 9.54 15.71
C TYR A 154 28.16 8.15 15.05
N ALA A 155 29.09 8.00 14.12
CA ALA A 155 29.28 6.77 13.36
C ALA A 155 30.23 5.80 14.08
N SER A 156 30.21 4.53 13.66
CA SER A 156 31.11 3.52 14.21
C SER A 156 32.58 3.93 14.04
N LYS A 157 33.43 3.53 14.98
CA LYS A 157 34.89 3.65 14.89
C LYS A 157 35.53 2.54 14.03
N GLU A 158 34.76 1.54 13.62
CA GLU A 158 35.22 0.36 12.87
C GLU A 158 35.10 0.56 11.36
N THR A 159 34.74 -0.42 10.54
CA THR A 159 34.45 -0.18 9.11
C THR A 159 33.01 0.29 8.91
N GLY A 160 32.70 0.81 7.73
CA GLY A 160 31.33 1.16 7.38
C GLY A 160 31.22 2.20 6.27
N THR A 161 29.97 2.48 5.91
CA THR A 161 29.62 3.48 4.89
C THR A 161 28.55 4.41 5.43
N ILE A 162 28.59 5.68 5.04
CA ILE A 162 27.66 6.75 5.43
C ILE A 162 27.18 7.46 4.16
N CYS A 163 25.87 7.66 4.05
CA CYS A 163 25.26 8.53 3.06
C CYS A 163 24.45 9.60 3.79
N GLU A 164 24.77 10.87 3.56
CA GLU A 164 24.06 12.03 4.10
C GLU A 164 23.48 12.85 2.94
N ILE A 165 22.17 13.10 2.99
CA ILE A 165 21.47 13.91 1.97
C ILE A 165 20.54 14.92 2.62
N VAL A 166 20.40 16.09 2.00
CA VAL A 166 19.46 17.13 2.46
C VAL A 166 18.15 17.03 1.70
N ILE A 167 17.03 17.01 2.43
CA ILE A 167 15.69 16.76 1.90
C ILE A 167 14.69 17.79 2.50
N PRO A 168 13.76 18.35 1.71
CA PRO A 168 12.72 19.22 2.23
C PRO A 168 11.56 18.45 2.88
N LEU A 169 10.84 19.07 3.82
CA LEU A 169 9.67 18.51 4.52
C LEU A 169 8.63 17.94 3.56
N SER A 170 8.35 18.68 2.48
CA SER A 170 7.39 18.29 1.44
C SER A 170 7.73 16.96 0.79
N TYR A 171 9.02 16.62 0.71
CA TYR A 171 9.46 15.33 0.19
C TYR A 171 9.51 14.25 1.27
N LEU A 172 9.84 14.61 2.52
CA LEU A 172 9.72 13.67 3.64
C LEU A 172 8.28 13.14 3.80
N GLN A 173 7.29 14.00 3.58
CA GLN A 173 5.87 13.67 3.57
C GLN A 173 5.46 12.56 2.60
N SER A 174 6.29 12.26 1.59
CA SER A 174 6.05 11.18 0.64
C SER A 174 6.07 9.78 1.28
N VAL A 175 6.51 9.62 2.54
CA VAL A 175 6.27 8.38 3.31
C VAL A 175 4.78 8.03 3.46
N ALA A 176 3.89 9.01 3.33
CA ALA A 176 2.44 8.78 3.42
C ALA A 176 1.73 8.85 2.05
N VAL A 177 2.47 8.77 0.94
CA VAL A 177 1.90 8.78 -0.42
C VAL A 177 0.88 7.64 -0.60
N GLU A 178 -0.12 7.84 -1.46
CA GLU A 178 -1.26 6.92 -1.70
C GLU A 178 -2.26 6.77 -0.53
N ARG A 179 -1.97 7.37 0.63
CA ARG A 179 -2.91 7.42 1.75
C ARG A 179 -3.92 8.55 1.56
N ARG A 180 -5.17 8.30 1.96
CA ARG A 180 -6.16 9.37 2.17
C ARG A 180 -5.90 10.10 3.49
N GLY A 181 -6.03 11.43 3.46
CA GLY A 181 -5.95 12.29 4.64
C GLY A 181 -4.77 13.26 4.62
N ALA A 182 -4.57 13.97 5.72
CA ALA A 182 -3.49 14.94 5.85
C ALA A 182 -2.12 14.25 5.92
N LEU A 183 -1.15 14.81 5.19
CA LEU A 183 0.24 14.38 5.23
C LEU A 183 0.88 14.72 6.58
N PRO A 184 1.81 13.88 7.09
CA PRO A 184 2.45 14.10 8.37
C PRO A 184 3.38 15.33 8.31
N ARG A 185 3.27 16.24 9.28
CA ARG A 185 4.16 17.41 9.38
C ARG A 185 5.23 17.27 10.46
N ASP A 186 4.95 16.46 11.46
CA ASP A 186 5.85 16.17 12.56
C ASP A 186 6.87 15.09 12.16
N ILE A 187 8.12 15.25 12.58
CA ILE A 187 9.24 14.35 12.26
C ILE A 187 9.03 12.98 12.91
N GLY A 188 8.56 12.94 14.16
CA GLY A 188 8.26 11.69 14.86
C GLY A 188 7.25 10.86 14.09
N ARG A 189 6.19 11.52 13.61
CA ARG A 189 5.18 10.93 12.75
C ARG A 189 5.76 10.40 11.43
N ILE A 190 6.60 11.17 10.76
CA ILE A 190 7.29 10.75 9.52
C ILE A 190 8.14 9.51 9.80
N MET A 191 8.82 9.47 10.93
CA MET A 191 9.66 8.35 11.33
C MET A 191 8.86 7.10 11.68
N ASP A 192 7.68 7.23 12.30
CA ASP A 192 6.76 6.11 12.50
C ASP A 192 6.35 5.45 11.18
N TYR A 193 6.02 6.26 10.17
CA TYR A 193 5.74 5.76 8.82
C TYR A 193 6.94 5.03 8.23
N LEU A 194 8.12 5.65 8.30
CA LEU A 194 9.34 5.07 7.77
C LEU A 194 9.70 3.75 8.45
N ARG A 195 9.61 3.68 9.78
CA ARG A 195 9.81 2.43 10.54
C ARG A 195 8.84 1.34 10.09
N GLU A 196 7.58 1.68 9.85
CA GLU A 196 6.60 0.71 9.35
C GLU A 196 6.94 0.19 7.94
N HIS A 197 7.37 1.08 7.02
CA HIS A 197 7.88 0.67 5.71
C HIS A 197 9.07 -0.29 5.82
N LEU A 198 10.08 0.08 6.59
CA LEU A 198 11.28 -0.75 6.79
C LEU A 198 10.93 -2.10 7.43
N GLY A 199 10.02 -2.09 8.40
CA GLY A 199 9.52 -3.28 9.06
C GLY A 199 8.75 -4.22 8.13
N VAL A 200 8.10 -3.71 7.07
CA VAL A 200 7.49 -4.52 6.01
C VAL A 200 8.53 -5.01 5.00
N PHE A 201 9.42 -4.12 4.58
CA PHE A 201 10.42 -4.37 3.54
C PHE A 201 11.44 -5.43 3.93
N TYR A 202 11.83 -5.43 5.20
CA TYR A 202 12.90 -6.25 5.74
C TYR A 202 12.44 -7.20 6.84
N ARG A 203 11.14 -7.47 6.97
CA ARG A 203 10.58 -8.30 8.06
C ARG A 203 11.36 -9.60 8.28
N ALA A 204 11.74 -10.31 7.21
CA ALA A 204 12.48 -11.57 7.27
C ALA A 204 13.97 -11.43 7.66
N TYR A 205 14.54 -10.24 7.55
CA TYR A 205 15.84 -9.91 8.15
C TYR A 205 15.71 -9.55 9.63
N LEU A 206 14.53 -9.13 10.08
CA LEU A 206 14.26 -8.60 11.41
C LEU A 206 13.51 -9.58 12.33
N GLU A 207 13.22 -10.80 11.87
CA GLU A 207 12.39 -11.81 12.55
C GLU A 207 12.81 -12.12 14.00
N GLU A 208 14.13 -12.11 14.27
CA GLU A 208 14.67 -12.34 15.61
C GLU A 208 14.74 -11.07 16.48
N GLY A 209 14.17 -9.96 16.00
CA GLY A 209 14.16 -8.65 16.65
C GLY A 209 15.58 -8.19 16.98
N ILE A 210 15.79 -7.75 18.23
CA ILE A 210 17.10 -7.30 18.74
C ILE A 210 18.18 -8.39 18.62
N ARG A 211 17.80 -9.68 18.58
CA ARG A 211 18.77 -10.79 18.44
C ARG A 211 19.17 -11.07 17.01
N SER A 212 18.49 -10.47 16.03
CA SER A 212 18.83 -10.67 14.63
C SER A 212 20.26 -10.22 14.34
N ASN A 213 20.93 -10.95 13.45
CA ASN A 213 22.22 -10.53 12.93
C ASN A 213 22.14 -9.19 12.20
N ILE A 214 20.99 -8.90 11.59
CA ILE A 214 20.73 -7.61 10.96
C ILE A 214 19.84 -6.79 11.88
N GLN A 215 20.29 -5.59 12.23
CA GLN A 215 19.49 -4.62 12.94
C GLN A 215 19.31 -3.37 12.08
N ILE A 216 18.09 -2.88 11.99
CA ILE A 216 17.79 -1.55 11.46
C ILE A 216 17.27 -0.72 12.63
N VAL A 217 17.87 0.43 12.87
CA VAL A 217 17.42 1.36 13.91
C VAL A 217 17.23 2.75 13.32
N THR A 218 16.33 3.52 13.91
CA THR A 218 16.04 4.89 13.52
C THR A 218 16.33 5.86 14.66
N SER A 219 16.71 7.09 14.34
CA SER A 219 16.85 8.17 15.33
C SER A 219 16.36 9.49 14.77
N ILE A 220 16.11 10.45 15.68
CA ILE A 220 15.79 11.83 15.33
C ILE A 220 16.86 12.72 15.97
N ASN A 221 17.44 13.64 15.20
CA ASN A 221 18.52 14.52 15.67
C ASN A 221 19.73 13.77 16.27
N LEU A 222 19.98 12.53 15.82
CA LEU A 222 21.01 11.63 16.39
C LEU A 222 20.80 11.29 17.87
N GLU A 223 19.58 11.46 18.39
CA GLU A 223 19.20 11.12 19.75
C GLU A 223 18.33 9.85 19.76
N ASN A 224 18.52 9.02 20.78
CA ASN A 224 17.74 7.82 21.11
C ASN A 224 17.43 6.89 19.91
N GLU A 225 18.10 5.75 19.84
CA GLU A 225 17.83 4.76 18.79
C GLU A 225 16.57 3.94 19.09
N ASP A 226 15.65 3.91 18.12
CA ASP A 226 14.50 3.02 18.10
C ASP A 226 14.73 1.86 17.12
N TYR A 227 14.49 0.62 17.56
CA TYR A 227 14.59 -0.54 16.68
C TYR A 227 13.40 -0.62 15.72
N VAL A 228 13.67 -1.01 14.48
CA VAL A 228 12.61 -1.36 13.53
C VAL A 228 12.16 -2.79 13.80
N ASP A 229 10.91 -2.93 14.22
CA ASP A 229 10.28 -4.25 14.39
C ASP A 229 9.80 -4.82 13.06
N PRO A 230 9.83 -6.15 12.87
CA PRO A 230 9.22 -6.77 11.71
C PRO A 230 7.70 -6.59 11.73
N VAL A 231 7.12 -6.25 10.57
CA VAL A 231 5.70 -5.97 10.43
C VAL A 231 5.04 -7.07 9.63
N TYR A 232 4.03 -7.73 10.21
CA TYR A 232 3.22 -8.77 9.54
C TYR A 232 1.75 -8.39 9.56
N PRO A 233 0.93 -8.92 8.62
CA PRO A 233 -0.50 -8.88 8.74
C PRO A 233 -0.95 -9.67 9.99
N ASP A 234 -1.84 -9.08 10.78
CA ASP A 234 -2.41 -9.76 11.94
C ASP A 234 -3.75 -10.38 11.56
N TYR A 235 -3.75 -11.68 11.27
CA TYR A 235 -4.87 -12.36 10.63
C TYR A 235 -5.97 -12.76 11.61
N LYS A 236 -7.22 -12.46 11.26
CA LYS A 236 -8.41 -13.13 11.81
C LYS A 236 -8.54 -14.55 11.27
N ASN A 237 -8.35 -14.69 9.95
CA ASN A 237 -8.31 -15.98 9.26
C ASN A 237 -7.36 -15.89 8.06
N LYS A 238 -6.76 -17.02 7.67
CA LYS A 238 -5.85 -17.10 6.53
C LYS A 238 -5.86 -18.49 5.91
N THR A 239 -5.56 -18.52 4.62
CA THR A 239 -5.30 -19.73 3.85
C THR A 239 -3.82 -19.76 3.51
N ASN A 240 -3.15 -20.88 3.76
CA ASN A 240 -1.77 -21.11 3.31
C ASN A 240 -1.81 -21.78 1.94
N ILE A 241 -0.91 -21.36 1.06
CA ILE A 241 -0.88 -21.77 -0.35
C ILE A 241 0.55 -22.16 -0.70
N SER A 242 0.68 -23.17 -1.55
CA SER A 242 1.95 -23.58 -2.13
C SER A 242 1.71 -24.09 -3.56
N PHE A 243 2.49 -23.62 -4.50
CA PHE A 243 2.44 -24.07 -5.90
C PHE A 243 3.84 -24.02 -6.52
N GLU A 244 4.06 -24.84 -7.55
CA GLU A 244 5.29 -24.85 -8.32
C GLU A 244 5.13 -23.97 -9.56
N ILE A 245 6.15 -23.16 -9.86
CA ILE A 245 6.28 -22.47 -11.15
C ILE A 245 7.52 -23.01 -11.88
N THR A 246 7.46 -23.01 -13.21
CA THR A 246 8.58 -23.37 -14.08
C THR A 246 8.93 -22.20 -14.99
N LEU A 247 10.18 -21.73 -14.94
CA LEU A 247 10.69 -20.63 -15.75
C LEU A 247 12.06 -20.99 -16.30
N GLY A 248 12.27 -20.86 -17.61
CA GLY A 248 13.58 -21.18 -18.23
C GLY A 248 14.08 -22.60 -17.96
N GLY A 249 13.18 -23.57 -17.77
CA GLY A 249 13.50 -24.97 -17.43
C GLY A 249 13.85 -25.21 -15.96
N GLN A 250 13.84 -24.18 -15.12
CA GLN A 250 14.05 -24.27 -13.68
C GLN A 250 12.71 -24.24 -12.93
N LYS A 251 12.62 -24.99 -11.85
CA LYS A 251 11.42 -25.10 -11.02
C LYS A 251 11.66 -24.45 -9.66
N THR A 252 10.66 -23.75 -9.16
CA THR A 252 10.65 -23.24 -7.79
C THR A 252 9.26 -23.32 -7.18
N VAL A 253 9.24 -23.46 -5.86
CA VAL A 253 8.01 -23.50 -5.08
C VAL A 253 7.77 -22.12 -4.51
N VAL A 254 6.65 -21.51 -4.90
CA VAL A 254 6.14 -20.29 -4.28
C VAL A 254 5.22 -20.70 -3.15
N THR A 255 5.46 -20.14 -1.96
CA THR A 255 4.62 -20.38 -0.79
C THR A 255 4.07 -19.06 -0.28
N GLY A 256 2.89 -19.07 0.32
CA GLY A 256 2.31 -17.83 0.79
C GLY A 256 1.05 -17.99 1.60
N THR A 257 0.50 -16.84 1.95
CA THR A 257 -0.76 -16.73 2.67
C THR A 257 -1.62 -15.62 2.09
N VAL A 258 -2.93 -15.83 2.11
CA VAL A 258 -3.94 -14.82 1.84
C VAL A 258 -5.03 -14.95 2.90
N GLY A 259 -5.49 -13.84 3.45
CA GLY A 259 -6.48 -13.86 4.52
C GLY A 259 -7.06 -12.50 4.83
N LEU A 260 -7.90 -12.45 5.87
CA LEU A 260 -8.39 -11.21 6.43
C LEU A 260 -7.64 -10.89 7.70
N ILE A 261 -7.20 -9.64 7.80
CA ILE A 261 -6.68 -9.11 9.05
C ILE A 261 -7.80 -8.93 10.07
N ASP A 262 -7.46 -9.09 11.35
CA ASP A 262 -8.34 -8.71 12.44
C ASP A 262 -8.33 -7.19 12.61
N LYS A 263 -9.45 -6.55 12.26
CA LYS A 263 -9.66 -5.12 12.45
C LYS A 263 -9.56 -4.71 13.93
N GLU A 264 -9.94 -5.61 14.83
CA GLU A 264 -9.99 -5.31 16.26
C GLU A 264 -8.64 -5.51 16.96
N SER A 265 -7.69 -6.16 16.29
CA SER A 265 -6.33 -6.32 16.79
C SER A 265 -5.68 -4.98 17.13
N ASN A 266 -5.02 -4.96 18.30
CA ASN A 266 -4.20 -3.83 18.73
C ASN A 266 -3.07 -3.51 17.73
N GLN A 267 -2.52 -4.51 17.03
CA GLN A 267 -1.49 -4.28 16.03
C GLN A 267 -2.08 -3.59 14.80
N THR A 268 -3.16 -4.12 14.24
CA THR A 268 -3.88 -3.52 13.10
C THR A 268 -4.29 -2.07 13.37
N LYS A 269 -4.83 -1.78 14.55
CA LYS A 269 -5.25 -0.42 14.94
C LYS A 269 -4.10 0.57 15.06
N LYS A 270 -2.90 0.11 15.42
CA LYS A 270 -1.69 0.95 15.54
C LYS A 270 -1.02 1.22 14.19
N ARG A 271 -1.34 0.47 13.14
CA ARG A 271 -0.73 0.66 11.81
C ARG A 271 -1.09 1.99 11.19
N TRP A 272 -0.09 2.63 10.61
CA TRP A 272 -0.20 3.92 9.97
C TRP A 272 -0.44 3.80 8.47
N TYR A 273 0.17 2.79 7.83
CA TYR A 273 0.22 2.64 6.37
C TYR A 273 -0.28 1.28 5.88
N TYR A 274 0.29 0.19 6.37
CA TYR A 274 0.07 -1.19 5.93
C TYR A 274 -0.92 -1.94 6.82
N TYR A 275 -1.50 -3.01 6.27
CA TYR A 275 -2.43 -3.92 6.94
C TYR A 275 -3.51 -3.20 7.74
N LYS A 276 -4.21 -2.29 7.07
CA LYS A 276 -5.35 -1.54 7.60
C LYS A 276 -6.64 -2.07 7.00
N HIS A 277 -7.72 -1.90 7.75
CA HIS A 277 -9.07 -2.20 7.26
C HIS A 277 -9.58 -1.08 6.34
N SER A 278 -8.89 -0.85 5.22
CA SER A 278 -9.18 0.22 4.27
C SER A 278 -8.77 -0.12 2.83
N PRO A 279 -9.36 0.53 1.81
CA PRO A 279 -9.09 0.22 0.41
C PRO A 279 -7.63 0.38 -0.01
N GLU A 280 -6.94 1.38 0.54
CA GLU A 280 -5.53 1.65 0.24
C GLU A 280 -4.58 0.57 0.79
N SER A 281 -5.01 -0.29 1.70
CA SER A 281 -4.16 -1.33 2.28
C SER A 281 -4.41 -2.74 1.70
N GLN A 282 -5.36 -2.89 0.78
CA GLN A 282 -5.80 -4.19 0.30
C GLN A 282 -4.76 -4.88 -0.57
N GLY A 283 -4.69 -6.20 -0.44
CA GLY A 283 -3.92 -7.07 -1.32
C GLY A 283 -2.74 -7.72 -0.62
N VAL A 284 -1.92 -8.40 -1.41
CA VAL A 284 -0.85 -9.23 -0.89
C VAL A 284 0.51 -8.65 -1.23
N ASP A 285 1.49 -8.97 -0.41
CA ASP A 285 2.87 -8.58 -0.63
C ASP A 285 3.61 -9.69 -1.39
N ILE A 286 4.60 -9.29 -2.19
CA ILE A 286 5.49 -10.21 -2.90
C ILE A 286 6.88 -10.06 -2.29
N ARG A 287 7.41 -11.17 -1.80
CA ARG A 287 8.73 -11.26 -1.19
C ARG A 287 9.64 -12.15 -2.01
N VAL A 288 10.82 -11.64 -2.34
CA VAL A 288 11.90 -12.40 -2.98
C VAL A 288 12.99 -12.61 -1.93
N GLY A 289 13.28 -13.87 -1.62
CA GLY A 289 14.17 -14.22 -0.51
C GLY A 289 13.69 -13.60 0.81
N LYS A 290 14.46 -12.64 1.33
CA LYS A 290 14.15 -11.92 2.59
C LYS A 290 13.65 -10.48 2.38
N ARG A 291 13.50 -10.03 1.13
CA ARG A 291 13.12 -8.65 0.78
C ARG A 291 11.73 -8.58 0.15
N THR A 292 10.83 -7.79 0.75
CA THR A 292 9.48 -7.55 0.19
C THR A 292 9.51 -6.54 -0.96
N VAL A 293 9.49 -7.00 -2.21
CA VAL A 293 9.72 -6.16 -3.39
C VAL A 293 8.48 -5.45 -3.93
N ALA A 294 7.28 -5.93 -3.60
CA ALA A 294 6.02 -5.27 -3.94
C ALA A 294 5.00 -5.50 -2.83
N THR A 295 4.09 -4.54 -2.63
CA THR A 295 3.14 -4.57 -1.50
C THR A 295 1.72 -4.27 -1.93
N ARG A 296 0.73 -4.79 -1.18
CA ARG A 296 -0.70 -4.44 -1.35
C ARG A 296 -1.19 -4.65 -2.79
N LEU A 297 -0.80 -5.76 -3.40
CA LEU A 297 -1.20 -6.13 -4.75
C LEU A 297 -2.55 -6.85 -4.69
N VAL A 298 -3.60 -6.18 -5.14
CA VAL A 298 -4.93 -6.78 -5.35
C VAL A 298 -5.34 -6.69 -6.80
N SER A 299 -5.21 -5.49 -7.38
CA SER A 299 -5.59 -5.23 -8.77
C SER A 299 -4.65 -5.92 -9.75
N GLN A 300 -3.35 -5.96 -9.44
CA GLN A 300 -2.35 -6.58 -10.30
C GLN A 300 -2.46 -8.11 -10.33
N ILE A 301 -2.99 -8.73 -9.27
CA ILE A 301 -3.11 -10.20 -9.17
C ILE A 301 -4.49 -10.66 -9.59
N TRP A 302 -5.57 -10.04 -9.11
CA TRP A 302 -6.94 -10.53 -9.36
C TRP A 302 -7.75 -9.65 -10.33
N GLN A 303 -7.13 -8.61 -10.91
CA GLN A 303 -7.82 -7.67 -11.81
C GLN A 303 -9.08 -7.07 -11.17
N ARG A 304 -9.05 -6.88 -9.84
CA ARG A 304 -10.11 -6.28 -9.05
C ARG A 304 -9.71 -4.88 -8.63
N ASP A 305 -10.62 -3.94 -8.80
CA ASP A 305 -10.47 -2.62 -8.21
C ASP A 305 -10.50 -2.71 -6.67
N ARG A 306 -9.77 -1.81 -6.04
CA ARG A 306 -9.81 -1.65 -4.59
C ARG A 306 -11.23 -1.22 -4.19
N HIS A 307 -11.89 -2.03 -3.37
CA HIS A 307 -13.30 -1.84 -3.04
C HIS A 307 -13.57 -2.15 -1.56
N PRO A 308 -14.44 -1.42 -0.84
CA PRO A 308 -14.67 -1.64 0.59
C PRO A 308 -15.00 -3.09 1.01
N SER A 309 -15.58 -3.91 0.15
CA SER A 309 -15.84 -5.34 0.41
C SER A 309 -14.55 -6.16 0.62
N LEU A 310 -13.45 -5.74 -0.01
CA LEU A 310 -12.13 -6.35 0.08
C LEU A 310 -11.29 -5.75 1.23
N ASN A 311 -11.87 -4.90 2.08
CA ASN A 311 -11.13 -4.27 3.19
C ASN A 311 -10.57 -5.32 4.13
N GLY A 312 -9.28 -5.19 4.45
CA GLY A 312 -8.59 -6.12 5.34
C GLY A 312 -8.06 -7.37 4.66
N ILE A 313 -8.25 -7.56 3.35
CA ILE A 313 -7.48 -8.56 2.61
C ILE A 313 -6.00 -8.22 2.71
N ALA A 314 -5.23 -9.17 3.23
CA ALA A 314 -3.78 -9.11 3.31
C ALA A 314 -3.17 -10.48 3.00
N GLY A 315 -1.88 -10.48 2.65
CA GLY A 315 -1.17 -11.70 2.31
C GLY A 315 0.30 -11.46 2.09
N GLU A 316 1.04 -12.55 1.93
CA GLU A 316 2.42 -12.53 1.44
C GLU A 316 2.66 -13.79 0.63
N PHE A 317 3.26 -13.65 -0.56
CA PHE A 317 3.81 -14.74 -1.34
C PHE A 317 5.33 -14.61 -1.41
N ILE A 318 6.01 -15.73 -1.17
CA ILE A 318 7.46 -15.82 -1.02
C ILE A 318 8.01 -16.63 -2.18
N ILE A 319 8.82 -15.96 -3.00
CA ILE A 319 9.65 -16.59 -4.01
C ILE A 319 11.05 -16.77 -3.41
N PRO A 320 11.67 -17.96 -3.53
CA PRO A 320 13.07 -18.15 -3.16
C PRO A 320 13.98 -17.12 -3.83
N GLY A 321 15.06 -16.72 -3.15
CA GLY A 321 15.91 -15.58 -3.56
C GLY A 321 16.75 -15.78 -4.83
N ASP A 322 16.37 -16.68 -5.73
CA ASP A 322 17.04 -16.85 -7.03
C ASP A 322 16.53 -15.80 -8.02
N LYS A 323 17.44 -14.94 -8.49
CA LYS A 323 17.17 -13.83 -9.40
C LYS A 323 16.58 -14.30 -10.75
N LYS A 324 16.82 -15.54 -11.18
CA LYS A 324 16.26 -16.07 -12.45
C LYS A 324 14.79 -16.43 -12.37
N LEU A 325 14.29 -16.67 -11.16
CA LEU A 325 12.93 -17.15 -10.90
C LEU A 325 12.05 -16.07 -10.25
N ALA A 326 12.65 -14.96 -9.85
CA ALA A 326 11.97 -13.79 -9.33
C ALA A 326 11.57 -12.82 -10.45
N PRO A 327 10.43 -12.12 -10.31
CA PRO A 327 10.10 -11.02 -11.22
C PRO A 327 11.15 -9.91 -11.07
N PRO A 328 11.69 -9.37 -12.17
CA PRO A 328 12.66 -8.28 -12.12
C PRO A 328 12.10 -7.08 -11.36
N THR A 329 12.94 -6.39 -10.57
CA THR A 329 12.54 -5.12 -9.97
C THR A 329 12.64 -3.99 -10.99
N LEU A 330 11.88 -2.90 -10.81
CA LEU A 330 12.11 -1.67 -11.56
C LEU A 330 13.47 -1.05 -11.18
N ASN A 331 14.05 -0.20 -12.03
CA ASN A 331 15.37 0.42 -11.82
C ASN A 331 15.52 1.22 -10.51
N ASN A 332 14.40 1.66 -9.92
CA ASN A 332 14.28 2.39 -8.67
C ASN A 332 13.74 1.53 -7.51
N LYS A 333 13.58 0.21 -7.74
CA LYS A 333 13.02 -0.82 -6.85
C LYS A 333 11.75 -0.40 -6.11
N THR A 334 10.93 0.44 -6.74
CA THR A 334 9.64 0.84 -6.16
C THR A 334 8.58 -0.25 -6.35
N SER A 335 8.77 -1.12 -7.32
CA SER A 335 7.91 -2.26 -7.63
C SER A 335 8.69 -3.29 -8.46
N ILE A 336 7.98 -4.30 -8.93
CA ILE A 336 8.42 -5.29 -9.91
C ILE A 336 7.89 -4.96 -11.31
N ASP A 337 8.49 -5.59 -12.32
CA ASP A 337 8.04 -5.58 -13.69
C ASP A 337 6.81 -6.49 -13.87
N PHE A 338 5.64 -5.86 -14.00
CA PHE A 338 4.36 -6.56 -14.17
C PHE A 338 4.14 -7.11 -15.58
N ASP A 339 5.05 -6.85 -16.53
CA ASP A 339 5.00 -7.42 -17.88
C ASP A 339 5.97 -8.61 -18.04
N SER A 340 6.68 -8.99 -16.97
CA SER A 340 7.65 -10.08 -17.00
C SER A 340 6.99 -11.47 -17.01
N GLU A 341 7.60 -12.42 -17.74
CA GLU A 341 7.16 -13.82 -17.77
C GLU A 341 7.10 -14.43 -16.36
N ALA A 342 8.07 -14.10 -15.51
CA ALA A 342 8.11 -14.54 -14.13
C ALA A 342 6.91 -14.04 -13.32
N TRP A 343 6.53 -12.76 -13.50
CA TRP A 343 5.35 -12.21 -12.84
C TRP A 343 4.07 -12.90 -13.28
N HIS A 344 3.88 -13.11 -14.59
CA HIS A 344 2.71 -13.80 -15.11
C HIS A 344 2.58 -15.23 -14.57
N ALA A 345 3.67 -16.00 -14.55
CA ALA A 345 3.67 -17.35 -13.99
C ALA A 345 3.31 -17.37 -12.49
N ILE A 346 3.76 -16.38 -11.72
CA ILE A 346 3.38 -16.23 -10.30
C ILE A 346 1.90 -15.90 -10.17
N VAL A 347 1.38 -14.95 -10.95
CA VAL A 347 -0.04 -14.57 -10.93
C VAL A 347 -0.92 -15.77 -11.29
N ASP A 348 -0.60 -16.49 -12.35
CA ASP A 348 -1.35 -17.68 -12.78
C ASP A 348 -1.36 -18.75 -11.69
N GLY A 349 -0.20 -18.97 -11.05
CA GLY A 349 -0.09 -19.87 -9.92
C GLY A 349 -0.96 -19.44 -8.73
N ILE A 350 -0.95 -18.15 -8.36
CA ILE A 350 -1.82 -17.62 -7.30
C ILE A 350 -3.31 -17.79 -7.65
N GLN A 351 -3.71 -17.38 -8.86
CA GLN A 351 -5.11 -17.43 -9.32
C GLN A 351 -5.64 -18.86 -9.44
N SER A 352 -4.76 -19.83 -9.76
CA SER A 352 -5.12 -21.26 -9.78
C SER A 352 -5.52 -21.79 -8.40
N GLN A 353 -5.02 -21.17 -7.34
CA GLN A 353 -5.26 -21.56 -5.95
C GLN A 353 -6.37 -20.72 -5.31
N ILE A 354 -6.47 -19.44 -5.65
CA ILE A 354 -7.50 -18.51 -5.17
C ILE A 354 -7.99 -17.65 -6.33
N LYS A 355 -9.21 -17.94 -6.77
CA LYS A 355 -9.90 -17.11 -7.77
C LYS A 355 -10.37 -15.79 -7.15
N ALA A 356 -10.63 -14.79 -8.00
CA ALA A 356 -11.02 -13.46 -7.54
C ALA A 356 -12.36 -13.47 -6.78
N GLU A 357 -13.29 -14.34 -7.17
CA GLU A 357 -14.58 -14.58 -6.51
C GLU A 357 -14.46 -15.24 -5.13
N ASP A 358 -13.39 -15.99 -4.89
CA ASP A 358 -13.12 -16.69 -3.64
C ASP A 358 -12.32 -15.84 -2.64
N LEU A 359 -11.97 -14.61 -3.02
CA LEU A 359 -11.30 -13.68 -2.13
C LEU A 359 -12.13 -13.45 -0.87
N PRO A 360 -11.51 -13.45 0.32
CA PRO A 360 -12.27 -13.32 1.54
C PRO A 360 -12.80 -11.88 1.65
N HIS A 361 -14.06 -11.76 2.01
CA HIS A 361 -14.73 -10.46 2.12
C HIS A 361 -14.57 -9.95 3.55
N GLY A 362 -13.78 -8.91 3.73
CA GLY A 362 -13.52 -8.32 5.05
C GLY A 362 -14.35 -7.06 5.32
N GLY A 363 -14.98 -6.47 4.31
CA GLY A 363 -16.06 -5.51 4.51
C GLY A 363 -17.39 -6.23 4.79
N GLY A 364 -18.21 -5.68 5.69
CA GLY A 364 -19.63 -6.07 5.75
C GLY A 364 -20.31 -5.84 4.39
N LYS A 365 -21.46 -6.46 4.14
CA LYS A 365 -22.15 -6.43 2.85
C LYS A 365 -22.34 -5.00 2.35
N SER A 366 -22.15 -4.74 1.06
CA SER A 366 -22.50 -3.45 0.47
C SER A 366 -24.02 -3.26 0.50
N GLU A 367 -24.50 -2.04 0.28
CA GLU A 367 -25.95 -1.78 0.17
C GLU A 367 -26.57 -2.57 -1.00
N SER A 368 -25.82 -2.74 -2.10
CA SER A 368 -26.21 -3.61 -3.22
C SER A 368 -26.29 -5.08 -2.81
N ASP A 369 -25.29 -5.60 -2.09
CA ASP A 369 -25.31 -6.99 -1.60
C ASP A 369 -26.49 -7.23 -0.65
N LEU A 370 -26.84 -6.21 0.15
CA LEU A 370 -27.97 -6.25 1.07
C LEU A 370 -29.31 -6.22 0.34
N ARG A 371 -29.42 -5.38 -0.69
CA ARG A 371 -30.58 -5.34 -1.58
C ARG A 371 -30.79 -6.70 -2.26
N ASP A 372 -29.71 -7.31 -2.76
CA ASP A 372 -29.75 -8.60 -3.43
C ASP A 372 -30.17 -9.73 -2.48
N ALA A 373 -29.67 -9.71 -1.25
CA ALA A 373 -30.08 -10.64 -0.21
C ALA A 373 -31.57 -10.48 0.13
N LEU A 374 -32.06 -9.24 0.30
CA LEU A 374 -33.46 -8.96 0.61
C LEU A 374 -34.38 -9.33 -0.55
N PHE A 375 -33.99 -9.01 -1.78
CA PHE A 375 -34.72 -9.42 -2.98
C PHE A 375 -34.86 -10.93 -3.07
N THR A 376 -33.77 -11.67 -2.81
CA THR A 376 -33.79 -13.13 -2.84
C THR A 376 -34.73 -13.70 -1.77
N GLN A 377 -34.73 -13.13 -0.57
CA GLN A 377 -35.67 -13.50 0.50
C GLN A 377 -37.12 -13.23 0.11
N ILE A 378 -37.44 -12.03 -0.38
CA ILE A 378 -38.79 -11.65 -0.82
C ILE A 378 -39.25 -12.54 -1.97
N LYS A 379 -38.40 -12.77 -2.97
CA LYS A 379 -38.70 -13.64 -4.10
C LYS A 379 -38.96 -15.08 -3.65
N GLY A 380 -38.20 -15.58 -2.68
CA GLY A 380 -38.37 -16.92 -2.11
C GLY A 380 -39.71 -17.12 -1.39
N ILE A 381 -40.29 -16.07 -0.80
CA ILE A 381 -41.61 -16.12 -0.14
C ILE A 381 -42.76 -15.66 -1.07
N SER A 382 -42.44 -15.11 -2.24
CA SER A 382 -43.44 -14.60 -3.18
C SER A 382 -44.22 -15.74 -3.87
N LYS A 383 -45.49 -15.50 -4.18
CA LYS A 383 -46.30 -16.46 -4.95
C LYS A 383 -45.97 -16.34 -6.45
N PRO A 384 -46.23 -17.38 -7.27
CA PRO A 384 -45.88 -17.39 -8.70
C PRO A 384 -46.44 -16.23 -9.54
N HIS A 385 -47.53 -15.60 -9.10
CA HIS A 385 -48.18 -14.47 -9.79
C HIS A 385 -47.82 -13.11 -9.19
N HIS A 386 -46.99 -13.06 -8.14
CA HIS A 386 -46.45 -11.80 -7.63
C HIS A 386 -45.36 -11.29 -8.57
N ILE A 387 -45.22 -9.97 -8.67
CA ILE A 387 -44.11 -9.34 -9.39
C ILE A 387 -43.11 -8.86 -8.33
N VAL A 388 -41.88 -9.34 -8.39
CA VAL A 388 -40.78 -8.90 -7.53
C VAL A 388 -39.63 -8.47 -8.42
N GLU A 389 -39.27 -7.20 -8.35
CA GLU A 389 -38.22 -6.60 -9.18
C GLU A 389 -37.26 -5.77 -8.33
N LYS A 390 -35.97 -5.78 -8.71
CA LYS A 390 -34.96 -4.86 -8.16
C LYS A 390 -34.80 -3.69 -9.11
N GLU A 391 -34.50 -2.52 -8.56
CA GLU A 391 -34.25 -1.31 -9.35
C GLU A 391 -35.40 -1.06 -10.34
N TYR A 392 -36.63 -1.16 -9.83
CA TYR A 392 -37.84 -1.03 -10.64
C TYR A 392 -37.98 0.41 -11.12
N ASP A 393 -37.98 0.60 -12.43
CA ASP A 393 -38.18 1.91 -13.05
C ASP A 393 -39.65 2.32 -12.95
N CYS A 394 -39.91 3.36 -12.14
CA CYS A 394 -41.25 3.95 -12.02
C CYS A 394 -41.44 5.15 -12.97
N ASN A 395 -40.67 5.20 -14.05
CA ASN A 395 -40.49 6.30 -14.98
C ASN A 395 -39.78 7.52 -14.34
N HIS A 396 -39.49 8.53 -15.15
CA HIS A 396 -38.84 9.78 -14.72
C HIS A 396 -37.43 9.60 -14.15
N GLY A 397 -36.78 8.46 -14.41
CA GLY A 397 -35.45 8.15 -13.88
C GLY A 397 -35.44 7.85 -12.38
N VAL A 398 -36.59 7.47 -11.81
CA VAL A 398 -36.72 7.07 -10.41
C VAL A 398 -36.77 5.54 -10.35
N PHE A 399 -35.84 4.94 -9.60
CA PHE A 399 -35.71 3.50 -9.47
C PHE A 399 -35.97 3.08 -8.03
N VAL A 400 -36.96 2.22 -7.82
CA VAL A 400 -37.25 1.64 -6.50
C VAL A 400 -36.28 0.49 -6.25
N ASP A 401 -35.58 0.50 -5.11
CA ASP A 401 -34.61 -0.55 -4.77
C ASP A 401 -35.21 -1.96 -4.90
N ILE A 402 -36.36 -2.21 -4.26
CA ILE A 402 -37.13 -3.43 -4.45
C ILE A 402 -38.62 -3.10 -4.53
N TYR A 403 -39.27 -3.58 -5.58
CA TYR A 403 -40.70 -3.47 -5.82
C TYR A 403 -41.36 -4.84 -5.69
N TRP A 404 -42.42 -4.94 -4.88
CA TRP A 404 -43.18 -6.17 -4.70
C TRP A 404 -44.69 -5.93 -4.91
N ASP A 405 -45.20 -6.35 -6.07
CA ASP A 405 -46.61 -6.30 -6.42
C ASP A 405 -47.32 -7.63 -6.12
N GLN A 406 -48.31 -7.58 -5.24
CA GLN A 406 -49.16 -8.71 -4.89
C GLN A 406 -50.60 -8.53 -5.41
N SER A 407 -50.87 -7.45 -6.15
CA SER A 407 -52.23 -7.03 -6.56
C SER A 407 -52.96 -8.04 -7.46
N SER A 408 -52.22 -8.85 -8.22
CA SER A 408 -52.75 -9.97 -9.00
C SER A 408 -53.48 -11.02 -8.15
N SER A 409 -53.24 -11.03 -6.84
CA SER A 409 -53.90 -11.89 -5.85
C SER A 409 -54.85 -11.13 -4.92
N GLY A 410 -55.16 -9.87 -5.23
CA GLY A 410 -55.86 -8.96 -4.32
C GLY A 410 -55.01 -8.46 -3.14
N GLY A 411 -53.69 -8.62 -3.23
CA GLY A 411 -52.73 -8.23 -2.19
C GLY A 411 -52.16 -6.81 -2.36
N PRO A 412 -51.31 -6.37 -1.41
CA PRO A 412 -50.72 -5.03 -1.40
C PRO A 412 -49.63 -4.84 -2.46
N ILE A 413 -49.24 -3.58 -2.66
CA ILE A 413 -48.00 -3.21 -3.35
C ILE A 413 -47.02 -2.68 -2.30
N ASP A 414 -45.92 -3.39 -2.08
CA ASP A 414 -44.89 -3.00 -1.10
C ASP A 414 -43.64 -2.53 -1.81
N ILE A 415 -43.03 -1.45 -1.32
CA ILE A 415 -41.77 -0.91 -1.82
C ILE A 415 -40.73 -0.88 -0.71
N PHE A 416 -39.46 -1.09 -1.06
CA PHE A 416 -38.36 -1.10 -0.11
C PHE A 416 -37.29 -0.11 -0.57
N GLU A 417 -36.70 0.60 0.39
CA GLU A 417 -35.44 1.34 0.27
C GLU A 417 -34.48 0.74 1.29
N VAL A 418 -33.26 0.42 0.86
CA VAL A 418 -32.30 -0.23 1.74
C VAL A 418 -31.17 0.71 2.14
N LYS A 419 -30.73 0.62 3.39
CA LYS A 419 -29.55 1.33 3.89
C LYS A 419 -28.66 0.40 4.69
N LYS A 420 -27.37 0.35 4.34
CA LYS A 420 -26.39 -0.42 5.12
C LYS A 420 -26.26 0.11 6.56
N GLY A 421 -26.26 1.43 6.71
CA GLY A 421 -26.05 2.12 7.97
C GLY A 421 -27.34 2.45 8.72
N LYS A 422 -27.25 3.44 9.60
CA LYS A 422 -28.43 4.07 10.18
C LYS A 422 -29.15 4.91 9.12
N ALA A 423 -30.47 4.92 9.15
CA ALA A 423 -31.27 5.80 8.30
C ALA A 423 -30.96 7.28 8.57
N ALA A 424 -30.96 8.07 7.50
CA ALA A 424 -30.94 9.52 7.48
C ALA A 424 -32.31 10.08 7.03
N PRO A 425 -32.63 11.34 7.37
CA PRO A 425 -33.90 11.97 6.95
C PRO A 425 -34.16 11.94 5.44
N ILE A 426 -33.10 12.02 4.62
CA ILE A 426 -33.21 11.99 3.17
C ILE A 426 -33.73 10.65 2.65
N ASP A 427 -33.43 9.55 3.33
CA ASP A 427 -33.85 8.20 2.93
C ASP A 427 -35.38 8.02 3.04
N LEU A 428 -36.01 8.69 4.01
CA LEU A 428 -37.48 8.73 4.11
C LEU A 428 -38.12 9.47 2.95
N TYR A 429 -37.52 10.58 2.52
CA TYR A 429 -38.01 11.34 1.37
C TYR A 429 -37.77 10.59 0.06
N GLN A 430 -36.73 9.77 -0.02
CA GLN A 430 -36.50 8.87 -1.15
C GLN A 430 -37.65 7.85 -1.29
N LEU A 431 -38.14 7.26 -0.18
CA LEU A 431 -39.35 6.44 -0.21
C LEU A 431 -40.61 7.20 -0.60
N VAL A 432 -40.79 8.44 -0.13
CA VAL A 432 -41.92 9.29 -0.54
C VAL A 432 -41.85 9.56 -2.05
N MET A 433 -40.66 9.83 -2.58
CA MET A 433 -40.45 10.02 -4.02
C MET A 433 -40.80 8.75 -4.81
N TYR A 434 -40.37 7.57 -4.36
CA TYR A 434 -40.76 6.30 -4.98
C TYR A 434 -42.27 6.10 -4.98
N TRP A 435 -42.92 6.43 -3.86
CA TRP A 435 -44.36 6.31 -3.69
C TRP A 435 -45.11 7.21 -4.68
N ASP A 436 -44.73 8.49 -4.75
CA ASP A 436 -45.34 9.47 -5.65
C ASP A 436 -45.11 9.11 -7.12
N ALA A 437 -43.92 8.63 -7.48
CA ALA A 437 -43.61 8.17 -8.82
C ALA A 437 -44.50 6.98 -9.23
N LEU A 438 -44.72 6.01 -8.35
CA LEU A 438 -45.66 4.91 -8.60
C LEU A 438 -47.11 5.40 -8.78
N ILE A 439 -47.56 6.38 -7.99
CA ILE A 439 -48.89 6.96 -8.16
C ILE A 439 -49.06 7.63 -9.52
N SER A 440 -48.01 8.28 -10.03
CA SER A 440 -48.05 8.92 -11.34
C SER A 440 -48.35 7.95 -12.48
N ILE A 441 -48.00 6.67 -12.31
CA ILE A 441 -48.29 5.56 -13.24
C ILE A 441 -49.48 4.70 -12.79
N ASN A 442 -50.35 5.24 -11.94
CA ASN A 442 -51.55 4.60 -11.38
C ASN A 442 -51.29 3.29 -10.61
N LYS A 443 -50.10 3.12 -10.02
CA LYS A 443 -49.83 2.07 -9.04
C LYS A 443 -49.90 2.67 -7.64
N ILE A 444 -50.71 2.10 -6.76
CA ILE A 444 -50.95 2.65 -5.40
C ILE A 444 -50.20 1.77 -4.40
N PRO A 445 -49.07 2.23 -3.84
CA PRO A 445 -48.37 1.48 -2.80
C PRO A 445 -49.23 1.36 -1.55
N SER A 446 -49.05 0.27 -0.82
CA SER A 446 -49.71 -0.04 0.45
C SER A 446 -48.78 0.21 1.64
N CYS A 447 -47.50 -0.12 1.48
CA CYS A 447 -46.47 0.14 2.48
C CYS A 447 -45.11 0.42 1.85
N GLY A 448 -44.34 1.33 2.45
CA GLY A 448 -42.97 1.61 2.11
C GLY A 448 -42.05 1.25 3.26
N TYR A 449 -41.08 0.37 3.04
CA TYR A 449 -40.16 -0.12 4.06
C TYR A 449 -38.78 0.51 3.90
N LEU A 450 -38.31 1.23 4.92
CA LEU A 450 -36.92 1.66 5.02
C LEU A 450 -36.15 0.62 5.85
N VAL A 451 -35.40 -0.24 5.18
CA VAL A 451 -34.65 -1.33 5.81
C VAL A 451 -33.25 -0.84 6.17
N CYS A 452 -32.93 -0.77 7.47
CA CYS A 452 -31.69 -0.15 7.95
C CYS A 452 -31.21 -0.73 9.30
N ASN A 453 -29.98 -0.39 9.70
CA ASN A 453 -29.39 -0.77 11.00
C ASN A 453 -29.77 0.20 12.15
N GLY A 454 -31.02 0.66 12.13
CA GLY A 454 -31.60 1.58 13.11
C GLY A 454 -31.72 3.03 12.64
N SER A 455 -32.37 3.86 13.46
CA SER A 455 -32.69 5.25 13.15
C SER A 455 -32.27 6.20 14.28
N SER A 456 -32.16 7.49 13.97
CA SER A 456 -32.00 8.54 14.98
C SER A 456 -33.35 9.07 15.44
N THR A 457 -33.39 9.78 16.58
CA THR A 457 -34.61 10.46 17.06
C THR A 457 -35.18 11.39 15.99
N GLY A 458 -34.33 12.12 15.25
CA GLY A 458 -34.76 13.01 14.18
C GLY A 458 -35.47 12.29 13.03
N VAL A 459 -35.01 11.09 12.65
CA VAL A 459 -35.66 10.25 11.64
C VAL A 459 -37.02 9.78 12.13
N ASN A 460 -37.13 9.37 13.39
CA ASN A 460 -38.41 8.94 13.96
C ASN A 460 -39.43 10.07 14.02
N THR A 461 -39.02 11.28 14.42
CA THR A 461 -39.88 12.47 14.41
C THR A 461 -40.36 12.80 13.00
N LEU A 462 -39.44 12.77 12.02
CA LEU A 462 -39.80 13.04 10.62
C LEU A 462 -40.74 11.98 10.05
N LEU A 463 -40.54 10.70 10.38
CA LEU A 463 -41.44 9.63 9.97
C LEU A 463 -42.87 9.86 10.46
N GLN A 464 -43.04 10.26 11.73
CA GLN A 464 -44.36 10.59 12.26
C GLN A 464 -45.00 11.77 11.51
N PHE A 465 -44.21 12.79 11.16
CA PHE A 465 -44.69 13.89 10.33
C PHE A 465 -45.12 13.41 8.94
N ILE A 466 -44.32 12.59 8.25
CA ILE A 466 -44.64 12.05 6.92
C ILE A 466 -45.93 11.24 6.94
N LYS A 467 -46.18 10.44 7.99
CA LYS A 467 -47.43 9.69 8.14
C LYS A 467 -48.70 10.55 8.23
N THR A 468 -48.58 11.84 8.57
CA THR A 468 -49.72 12.76 8.56
C THR A 468 -49.99 13.40 7.20
N ARG A 469 -49.08 13.22 6.23
CA ARG A 469 -49.22 13.74 4.87
C ARG A 469 -50.02 12.78 4.00
N LYS A 470 -50.67 13.34 2.98
CA LYS A 470 -51.41 12.60 1.97
C LYS A 470 -50.70 12.64 0.62
N ASP A 471 -50.88 11.57 -0.13
CA ASP A 471 -50.47 11.45 -1.53
C ASP A 471 -51.45 12.15 -2.48
N ALA A 472 -51.15 12.14 -3.79
CA ALA A 472 -51.99 12.78 -4.80
C ALA A 472 -53.38 12.12 -4.99
N LYS A 473 -53.60 10.92 -4.44
CA LYS A 473 -54.90 10.22 -4.43
C LYS A 473 -55.65 10.41 -3.10
N GLY A 474 -55.06 11.14 -2.15
CA GLY A 474 -55.66 11.46 -0.86
C GLY A 474 -55.45 10.41 0.23
N ASN A 475 -54.63 9.37 -0.02
CA ASN A 475 -54.27 8.37 0.98
C ASN A 475 -53.10 8.87 1.83
N PHE A 476 -53.02 8.46 3.09
CA PHE A 476 -51.87 8.77 3.92
C PHE A 476 -50.65 7.93 3.53
N TYR A 477 -49.46 8.51 3.56
CA TYR A 477 -48.23 7.72 3.37
C TYR A 477 -48.08 6.70 4.50
N ASN A 478 -47.92 5.43 4.16
CA ASN A 478 -47.67 4.37 5.11
C ASN A 478 -46.23 3.87 4.98
N ILE A 479 -45.32 4.48 5.77
CA ILE A 479 -43.90 4.12 5.77
C ILE A 479 -43.52 3.44 7.09
N GLU A 480 -42.73 2.38 7.03
CA GLU A 480 -42.24 1.64 8.20
C GLU A 480 -40.71 1.53 8.19
N LEU A 481 -40.12 1.55 9.39
CA LEU A 481 -38.71 1.18 9.58
C LEU A 481 -38.62 -0.32 9.80
N ALA A 482 -37.71 -0.99 9.09
CA ALA A 482 -37.43 -2.40 9.27
C ALA A 482 -35.94 -2.62 9.57
N ASP A 483 -35.66 -3.59 10.43
CA ASP A 483 -34.29 -4.01 10.76
C ASP A 483 -33.89 -5.20 9.87
N TRP A 484 -32.63 -5.24 9.42
CA TRP A 484 -32.08 -6.35 8.64
C TRP A 484 -32.32 -7.74 9.28
N LYS A 485 -32.28 -7.82 10.61
CA LYS A 485 -32.57 -9.05 11.37
C LYS A 485 -33.98 -9.57 11.15
N LYS A 486 -34.97 -8.70 10.91
CA LYS A 486 -36.36 -9.09 10.61
C LYS A 486 -36.43 -9.92 9.33
N HIS A 487 -35.47 -9.74 8.42
CA HIS A 487 -35.38 -10.44 7.16
C HIS A 487 -34.34 -11.57 7.16
N GLY A 488 -33.76 -11.90 8.32
CA GLY A 488 -32.73 -12.95 8.44
C GLY A 488 -31.41 -12.58 7.75
N ILE A 489 -31.15 -11.29 7.55
CA ILE A 489 -29.96 -10.80 6.84
C ILE A 489 -29.02 -10.13 7.84
N GLU A 490 -27.75 -10.54 7.82
CA GLU A 490 -26.67 -9.87 8.55
C GLU A 490 -25.95 -8.88 7.61
N PRO A 491 -25.92 -7.57 7.97
CA PRO A 491 -25.35 -6.48 7.17
C PRO A 491 -23.83 -6.25 7.26
#